data_AF-A0A7J6GP26-F1
#
_entry.id   AF-A0A7J6GP26-F1
#
_cell.length_a   1.000
_cell.length_b   1.000
_cell.length_c   1.000
_cell.angle_alpha   90.00
_cell.angle_beta   90.00
_cell.angle_gamma   90.00
#
_symmetry.space_group_name_H-M   'P 1'
#
loop_
_entity.id
_entity.type
_entity.pdbx_description
1 polymer ?
#
loop_
_entity_poly.entity_id
_entity_poly.type
_entity_poly.pdbx_seq_one_letter_code
_entity_poly.pdbx_strand_id
1 'polypeptide(L)'
;MDNIHASACNGFEEEGVMIAAASEAIWDDKGACGRMYKVRCIGGTNQGVSNPCRGGGSIVVKIVDLCPAPGCRGTIDLSQEAFAMIADPNEGKINIKFTQVIIVFVGMIMICQSLISFAEKGTATFYTPPYTPSACDGNKEEGVMIAAASKAIWDDKGACGRKYKVRCIGGTNGQANHNPCRGGSVVVKIVDFCPAGCQGTIDLSQEAFAMIADPNAGKINIKFIE
;
A
#
# COMPACT_ATOMS: atom_id res chain seq x y z
N MET A 1 23.07 12.95 36.13
CA MET A 1 24.28 13.28 35.35
C MET A 1 24.42 12.15 34.36
N ASP A 2 23.65 12.24 33.27
CA ASP A 2 23.60 11.20 32.26
C ASP A 2 24.92 11.25 31.51
N ASN A 3 25.72 10.20 31.63
CA ASN A 3 26.92 10.04 30.83
C ASN A 3 26.45 9.92 29.38
N ILE A 4 26.52 11.02 28.62
CA ILE A 4 26.32 11.02 27.18
C ILE A 4 27.46 10.22 26.57
N HIS A 5 27.25 8.91 26.45
CA HIS A 5 28.15 8.01 25.72
C HIS A 5 27.81 8.14 24.24
N ALA A 6 28.80 8.51 23.44
CA ALA A 6 28.66 8.52 21.99
C ALA A 6 28.40 7.08 21.51
N SER A 7 27.33 6.89 20.76
CA SER A 7 26.99 5.59 20.19
C SER A 7 28.00 5.18 19.12
N ALA A 8 28.32 3.89 19.04
CA ALA A 8 29.27 3.36 18.06
C ALA A 8 28.80 3.50 16.60
N CYS A 9 27.50 3.67 16.37
CA CYS A 9 26.93 3.90 15.05
C CYS A 9 27.02 5.37 14.62
N ASN A 10 26.41 6.29 15.40
CA ASN A 10 26.15 7.67 14.94
C ASN A 10 26.71 8.74 15.89
N GLY A 11 27.53 8.37 16.88
CA GLY A 11 28.12 9.33 17.82
C GLY A 11 27.07 9.94 18.74
N PHE A 12 26.93 11.27 18.73
CA PHE A 12 26.06 12.03 19.63
C PHE A 12 24.63 12.27 19.10
N GLU A 13 24.20 11.54 18.07
CA GLU A 13 22.86 11.68 17.51
C GLU A 13 21.78 11.10 18.44
N GLU A 14 20.68 11.82 18.63
CA GLU A 14 19.52 11.33 19.40
C GLU A 14 18.68 10.37 18.56
N GLU A 15 18.72 9.09 18.91
CA GLU A 15 18.05 8.00 18.17
C GLU A 15 16.72 7.55 18.82
N GLY A 16 16.24 8.33 19.78
CA GLY A 16 15.06 8.03 20.58
C GLY A 16 15.27 6.87 21.56
N VAL A 17 14.16 6.33 22.08
CA VAL A 17 14.19 5.34 23.17
C VAL A 17 13.94 3.90 22.71
N MET A 18 13.50 3.67 21.47
CA MET A 18 13.29 2.32 20.92
C MET A 18 14.56 1.80 20.25
N ILE A 19 15.62 1.73 21.05
CA ILE A 19 16.97 1.45 20.60
C ILE A 19 17.59 0.29 21.37
N ALA A 20 18.65 -0.27 20.80
CA ALA A 20 19.43 -1.33 21.43
C ALA A 20 20.90 -1.28 21.00
N ALA A 21 21.76 -1.85 21.84
CA ALA A 21 23.15 -2.13 21.53
C ALA A 21 23.33 -3.60 21.15
N ALA A 22 24.07 -3.86 20.08
CA ALA A 22 24.33 -5.20 19.58
C ALA A 22 25.56 -5.81 20.24
N SER A 23 25.48 -7.08 20.63
CA SER A 23 26.70 -7.85 20.95
C SER A 23 27.52 -8.12 19.69
N GLU A 24 28.77 -8.54 19.86
CA GLU A 24 29.68 -8.91 18.76
C GLU A 24 29.09 -9.95 17.80
N ALA A 25 28.20 -10.83 18.30
CA ALA A 25 27.49 -11.82 17.47
C ALA A 25 26.55 -11.20 16.42
N ILE A 26 26.12 -9.95 16.62
CA ILE A 26 25.22 -9.22 15.72
C ILE A 26 25.95 -8.06 15.03
N TRP A 27 26.93 -7.45 15.69
CA TRP A 27 27.54 -6.16 15.32
C TRP A 27 28.01 -6.04 13.87
N ASP A 28 28.61 -7.10 13.32
CA ASP A 28 28.98 -7.21 11.90
C ASP A 28 29.82 -6.02 11.40
N ASP A 29 30.85 -5.63 12.16
CA ASP A 29 31.74 -4.48 11.84
C ASP A 29 30.99 -3.19 11.46
N LYS A 30 30.02 -2.77 12.30
CA LYS A 30 29.06 -1.66 12.07
C LYS A 30 27.97 -1.96 11.02
N GLY A 31 28.00 -3.09 10.34
CA GLY A 31 26.94 -3.54 9.44
C GLY A 31 25.58 -3.66 10.12
N ALA A 32 25.56 -3.84 11.45
CA ALA A 32 24.35 -3.85 12.26
C ALA A 32 23.70 -2.47 12.47
N CYS A 33 24.44 -1.38 12.29
CA CYS A 33 23.93 -0.03 12.54
C CYS A 33 22.69 0.26 11.71
N GLY A 34 21.65 0.76 12.37
CA GLY A 34 20.36 1.05 11.75
C GLY A 34 19.51 -0.17 11.40
N ARG A 35 20.00 -1.40 11.61
CA ARG A 35 19.16 -2.61 11.48
C ARG A 35 18.07 -2.55 12.54
N MET A 36 16.87 -2.94 12.12
CA MET A 36 15.69 -3.00 12.97
C MET A 36 15.45 -4.46 13.37
N TYR A 37 15.15 -4.70 14.64
CA TYR A 37 14.85 -6.04 15.15
C TYR A 37 13.50 -6.05 15.85
N LYS A 38 12.64 -6.99 15.46
CA LYS A 38 11.45 -7.33 16.22
C LYS A 38 11.85 -8.22 17.38
N VAL A 39 11.57 -7.80 18.62
CA VAL A 39 11.98 -8.47 19.85
C VAL A 39 10.76 -8.83 20.69
N ARG A 40 10.73 -10.06 21.21
CA ARG A 40 9.67 -10.58 22.10
C ARG A 40 10.28 -11.31 23.29
N CYS A 41 9.77 -11.03 24.48
CA CYS A 41 10.08 -11.82 25.67
C CYS A 41 9.45 -13.22 25.57
N ILE A 42 10.24 -14.26 25.85
CA ILE A 42 9.79 -15.66 25.86
C ILE A 42 9.98 -16.36 27.22
N GLY A 43 10.61 -15.70 28.19
CA GLY A 43 10.71 -16.19 29.56
C GLY A 43 11.86 -15.53 30.34
N GLY A 44 11.99 -15.86 31.63
CA GLY A 44 13.10 -15.42 32.47
C GLY A 44 14.34 -16.30 32.30
N THR A 45 15.50 -15.80 32.73
CA THR A 45 16.75 -16.58 32.75
C THR A 45 17.04 -17.26 34.09
N ASN A 46 16.34 -16.87 35.16
CA ASN A 46 16.57 -17.38 36.51
C ASN A 46 15.55 -18.48 36.86
N GLN A 47 15.99 -19.53 37.56
CA GLN A 47 15.09 -20.56 38.08
C GLN A 47 14.25 -19.96 39.23
N GLY A 48 12.93 -19.94 39.09
CA GLY A 48 11.99 -19.49 40.15
C GLY A 48 11.27 -18.16 39.90
N VAL A 49 11.48 -17.50 38.76
CA VAL A 49 10.81 -16.22 38.43
C VAL A 49 9.40 -16.46 37.86
N SER A 50 8.39 -15.82 38.46
CA SER A 50 7.03 -15.76 37.92
C SER A 50 7.00 -14.92 36.64
N ASN A 51 6.66 -15.54 35.51
CA ASN A 51 6.46 -14.96 34.16
C ASN A 51 6.89 -13.47 34.01
N PRO A 52 8.16 -13.18 33.67
CA PRO A 52 8.66 -11.81 33.61
C PRO A 52 8.15 -11.03 32.39
N CYS A 53 7.53 -11.72 31.43
CA CYS A 53 7.09 -11.13 30.18
C CYS A 53 5.77 -10.37 30.34
N ARG A 54 5.74 -9.14 29.83
CA ARG A 54 4.52 -8.31 29.79
C ARG A 54 3.74 -8.56 28.49
N GLY A 55 2.46 -8.91 28.61
CA GLY A 55 1.46 -8.77 27.55
C GLY A 55 1.68 -9.51 26.22
N GLY A 56 2.66 -10.43 26.10
CA GLY A 56 2.90 -11.27 24.91
C GLY A 56 3.25 -10.53 23.60
N GLY A 57 3.40 -9.21 23.65
CA GLY A 57 3.68 -8.36 22.49
C GLY A 57 5.11 -8.49 21.98
N SER A 58 5.38 -7.87 20.84
CA SER A 58 6.74 -7.65 20.34
C SER A 58 6.94 -6.17 20.12
N ILE A 59 8.14 -5.69 20.40
CA ILE A 59 8.58 -4.35 20.06
C ILE A 59 9.51 -4.40 18.86
N VAL A 60 9.74 -3.25 18.22
CA VAL A 60 10.79 -3.10 17.22
C VAL A 60 11.80 -2.10 17.75
N VAL A 61 13.08 -2.46 17.72
CA VAL A 61 14.20 -1.61 18.16
C VAL A 61 15.23 -1.42 17.05
N LYS A 62 15.85 -0.25 17.00
CA LYS A 62 16.98 0.07 16.11
C LYS A 62 18.30 -0.24 16.81
N ILE A 63 19.23 -0.89 16.12
CA ILE A 63 20.61 -1.03 16.62
C ILE A 63 21.34 0.28 16.40
N VAL A 64 21.81 0.88 17.49
CA VAL A 64 22.49 2.18 17.48
C VAL A 64 23.86 2.14 18.14
N ASP A 65 24.18 1.09 18.89
CA ASP A 65 25.45 1.00 19.61
C ASP A 65 26.02 -0.43 19.62
N LEU A 66 27.28 -0.54 20.01
CA LEU A 66 27.99 -1.79 20.27
C LEU A 66 27.98 -2.06 21.78
N CYS A 67 27.67 -3.28 22.14
CA CYS A 67 27.75 -3.82 23.50
C CYS A 67 28.91 -4.83 23.54
N PRO A 68 30.14 -4.40 23.90
CA PRO A 68 31.33 -5.26 23.84
C PRO A 68 31.44 -6.21 25.04
N ALA A 69 32.11 -7.34 24.87
CA ALA A 69 32.48 -8.23 25.98
C ALA A 69 33.61 -7.60 26.86
N PRO A 70 33.66 -7.85 28.18
CA PRO A 70 32.76 -8.66 29.00
C PRO A 70 31.51 -7.90 29.51
N GLY A 71 31.36 -6.62 29.15
CA GLY A 71 30.28 -5.76 29.65
C GLY A 71 28.89 -6.19 29.17
N CYS A 72 28.81 -6.81 28.00
CA CYS A 72 27.55 -7.24 27.44
C CYS A 72 27.00 -8.51 28.11
N ARG A 73 25.81 -8.40 28.73
CA ARG A 73 25.19 -9.50 29.48
C ARG A 73 24.24 -10.35 28.64
N GLY A 74 23.99 -9.98 27.38
CA GLY A 74 23.05 -10.64 26.47
C GLY A 74 23.38 -10.40 25.00
N THR A 75 22.58 -10.97 24.10
CA THR A 75 22.80 -10.88 22.65
C THR A 75 22.40 -9.52 22.07
N ILE A 76 21.36 -8.90 22.64
CA ILE A 76 20.87 -7.55 22.35
C ILE A 76 20.62 -6.87 23.68
N ASP A 77 21.25 -5.71 23.90
CA ASP A 77 21.05 -4.88 25.09
C ASP A 77 20.03 -3.80 24.78
N LEU A 78 18.81 -3.95 25.28
CA LEU A 78 17.70 -3.04 25.02
C LEU A 78 17.83 -1.80 25.90
N SER A 79 17.41 -0.63 25.40
CA SER A 79 17.16 0.52 26.28
C SER A 79 16.19 0.17 27.41
N GLN A 80 16.21 0.94 28.49
CA GLN A 80 15.32 0.74 29.64
C GLN A 80 13.85 0.79 29.21
N GLU A 81 13.49 1.74 28.34
CA GLU A 81 12.14 1.92 27.84
C GLU A 81 11.70 0.75 26.98
N ALA A 82 12.55 0.30 26.05
CA ALA A 82 12.27 -0.86 25.21
C ALA A 82 12.12 -2.13 26.07
N PHE A 83 13.01 -2.34 27.04
CA PHE A 83 12.95 -3.48 27.95
C PHE A 83 11.65 -3.48 28.77
N ALA A 84 11.28 -2.35 29.36
CA ALA A 84 10.10 -2.19 30.19
C ALA A 84 8.78 -2.45 29.44
N MET A 85 8.77 -2.33 28.11
CA MET A 85 7.60 -2.67 27.30
C MET A 85 7.35 -4.18 27.21
N ILE A 86 8.40 -5.01 27.26
CA ILE A 86 8.27 -6.46 27.06
C ILE A 86 8.51 -7.29 28.31
N ALA A 87 9.13 -6.74 29.35
CA ALA A 87 9.36 -7.43 30.62
C ALA A 87 9.46 -6.48 31.83
N ASP A 88 9.47 -7.05 33.04
CA ASP A 88 9.78 -6.32 34.27
C ASP A 88 11.27 -5.91 34.32
N PRO A 89 11.62 -4.61 34.38
CA PRO A 89 13.00 -4.14 34.44
C PRO A 89 13.84 -4.71 35.59
N ASN A 90 13.22 -5.15 36.69
CA ASN A 90 13.93 -5.73 37.82
C ASN A 90 14.59 -7.08 37.50
N GLU A 91 14.18 -7.73 36.42
CA GLU A 91 14.77 -8.99 35.96
C GLU A 91 16.20 -8.81 35.46
N GLY A 92 16.49 -7.65 34.85
CA GLY A 92 17.80 -7.30 34.27
C GLY A 92 18.27 -8.19 33.11
N LYS A 93 17.72 -9.40 32.94
CA LYS A 93 18.01 -10.34 31.85
C LYS A 93 16.84 -11.28 31.62
N ILE A 94 16.46 -11.44 30.35
CA ILE A 94 15.35 -12.30 29.93
C ILE A 94 15.74 -13.11 28.69
N ASN A 95 15.04 -14.22 28.47
CA ASN A 95 15.09 -14.94 27.22
C ASN A 95 14.20 -14.21 26.19
N ILE A 96 14.75 -13.95 25.01
CA ILE A 96 14.06 -13.27 23.92
C ILE A 96 14.03 -14.12 22.65
N LYS A 97 12.97 -13.97 21.88
CA LYS A 97 12.95 -14.29 20.45
C LYS A 97 13.10 -12.97 19.70
N PHE A 98 14.11 -12.89 18.83
CA PHE A 98 14.34 -11.71 18.00
C PHE A 98 14.50 -12.11 16.54
N THR A 99 14.11 -11.21 15.64
CA THR A 99 14.24 -11.40 14.20
C THR A 99 14.51 -10.05 13.57
N GLN A 100 15.52 -10.00 12.69
CA GLN A 100 15.79 -8.80 11.91
C GLN A 100 14.58 -8.49 11.02
N VAL A 101 14.06 -7.28 11.13
CA VAL A 101 13.03 -6.78 10.22
C VAL A 101 13.70 -5.88 9.20
N ILE A 102 13.66 -6.30 7.95
CA ILE A 102 14.03 -5.42 6.84
C ILE A 102 12.82 -4.52 6.65
N ILE A 103 12.89 -3.28 7.13
CA ILE A 103 11.97 -2.23 6.69
C ILE A 103 12.39 -1.92 5.26
N VAL A 104 11.97 -2.78 4.33
CA VAL A 104 12.09 -2.48 2.90
C VAL A 104 11.24 -1.24 2.72
N PHE A 105 11.89 -0.08 2.54
CA PHE A 105 11.20 1.10 2.05
C PHE A 105 10.32 0.63 0.89
N VAL A 106 9.04 0.98 0.93
CA VAL A 106 7.96 0.57 0.02
C VAL A 106 8.31 0.72 -1.49
N GLY A 107 9.44 1.36 -1.83
CA GLY A 107 9.97 1.54 -3.18
C GLY A 107 10.41 0.27 -3.93
N MET A 108 10.80 -0.85 -3.30
CA MET A 108 11.17 -2.06 -4.07
C MET A 108 9.96 -2.92 -4.50
N ILE A 109 8.79 -2.68 -3.90
CA ILE A 109 7.52 -3.29 -4.33
C ILE A 109 7.02 -2.64 -5.64
N MET A 110 7.38 -1.38 -5.92
CA MET A 110 6.99 -0.64 -7.14
C MET A 110 7.54 -1.28 -8.43
N ILE A 111 8.61 -2.07 -8.37
CA ILE A 111 9.20 -2.69 -9.56
C ILE A 111 8.40 -3.94 -10.01
N CYS A 112 7.57 -4.51 -9.12
CA CYS A 112 6.71 -5.66 -9.43
C CYS A 112 5.20 -5.30 -9.46
N GLN A 113 4.84 -4.02 -9.52
CA GLN A 113 3.44 -3.56 -9.64
C GLN A 113 2.94 -3.44 -11.08
N SER A 114 3.78 -3.65 -12.09
CA SER A 114 3.38 -3.56 -13.51
C SER A 114 2.49 -4.72 -14.00
N LEU A 115 2.10 -5.65 -13.12
CA LEU A 115 1.31 -6.83 -13.49
C LEU A 115 0.03 -7.02 -12.65
N ILE A 116 -0.30 -6.10 -11.74
CA ILE A 116 -1.57 -6.16 -11.03
C ILE A 116 -2.55 -5.18 -11.65
N SER A 117 -3.12 -5.57 -12.79
CA SER A 117 -4.29 -4.89 -13.33
C SER A 117 -5.50 -5.21 -12.45
N PHE A 118 -5.72 -4.40 -11.40
CA PHE A 118 -6.95 -4.46 -10.64
C PHE A 118 -8.07 -3.97 -11.54
N ALA A 119 -9.00 -4.85 -11.88
CA ALA A 119 -10.16 -4.45 -12.62
C ALA A 119 -11.07 -3.61 -11.70
N GLU A 120 -11.08 -2.31 -11.96
CA GLU A 120 -11.78 -1.27 -11.22
C GLU A 120 -13.29 -1.36 -11.42
N LYS A 121 -14.05 -0.82 -10.47
CA LYS A 121 -15.50 -0.71 -10.55
C LYS A 121 -15.87 0.75 -10.70
N GLY A 122 -16.87 1.01 -11.52
CA GLY A 122 -17.40 2.35 -11.72
C GLY A 122 -18.79 2.29 -12.32
N THR A 123 -19.22 3.42 -12.87
CA THR A 123 -20.46 3.49 -13.63
C THR A 123 -20.18 3.94 -15.06
N ALA A 124 -21.01 3.49 -15.99
CA ALA A 124 -20.99 3.99 -17.35
C ALA A 124 -22.33 4.60 -17.74
N THR A 125 -22.24 5.67 -18.49
CA THR A 125 -23.30 6.30 -19.27
C THR A 125 -22.91 6.22 -20.75
N PHE A 126 -23.70 6.83 -21.63
CA PHE A 126 -23.29 7.02 -23.00
C PHE A 126 -23.67 8.40 -23.54
N TYR A 127 -22.96 8.83 -24.57
CA TYR A 127 -23.23 10.03 -25.35
C TYR A 127 -23.39 9.68 -26.82
N THR A 128 -24.12 10.53 -27.55
CA THR A 128 -24.45 10.34 -28.95
C THR A 128 -23.60 11.26 -29.84
N PRO A 129 -23.47 10.96 -31.14
CA PRO A 129 -22.78 11.83 -32.08
C PRO A 129 -23.36 13.27 -32.10
N PRO A 130 -22.56 14.28 -32.52
CA PRO A 130 -21.20 14.15 -33.02
C PRO A 130 -20.17 13.90 -31.90
N TYR A 131 -19.17 13.07 -32.18
CA TYR A 131 -18.09 12.73 -31.25
C TYR A 131 -16.88 13.67 -31.33
N THR A 132 -17.04 14.75 -32.08
CA THR A 132 -16.05 15.81 -32.27
C THR A 132 -16.71 17.17 -32.02
N PRO A 133 -15.96 18.18 -31.54
CA PRO A 133 -14.56 18.10 -31.12
C PRO A 133 -14.39 17.31 -29.82
N SER A 134 -13.28 16.61 -29.69
CA SER A 134 -12.91 15.88 -28.47
C SER A 134 -11.75 16.57 -27.74
N ALA A 135 -11.66 16.41 -26.42
CA ALA A 135 -10.64 17.04 -25.60
C ALA A 135 -9.20 16.55 -25.89
N CYS A 136 -9.05 15.34 -26.45
CA CYS A 136 -7.75 14.80 -26.83
C CYS A 136 -7.24 15.37 -28.16
N ASP A 137 -8.00 15.20 -29.25
CA ASP A 137 -7.53 15.45 -30.62
C ASP A 137 -8.36 16.50 -31.39
N GLY A 138 -9.28 17.21 -30.74
CA GLY A 138 -10.08 18.27 -31.36
C GLY A 138 -11.04 17.71 -32.42
N ASN A 139 -10.97 18.23 -33.65
CA ASN A 139 -11.89 17.85 -34.74
C ASN A 139 -11.52 16.54 -35.45
N LYS A 140 -10.56 15.77 -34.93
CA LYS A 140 -10.18 14.49 -35.52
C LYS A 140 -11.25 13.45 -35.22
N GLU A 141 -11.79 12.83 -36.29
CA GLU A 141 -12.72 11.71 -36.15
C GLU A 141 -11.98 10.44 -35.73
N GLU A 142 -12.32 9.93 -34.54
CA GLU A 142 -11.78 8.67 -33.98
C GLU A 142 -12.77 7.51 -34.13
N GLY A 143 -13.93 7.75 -34.77
CA GLY A 143 -14.96 6.76 -35.04
C GLY A 143 -15.82 6.43 -33.81
N VAL A 144 -16.25 5.17 -33.73
CA VAL A 144 -17.06 4.59 -32.65
C VAL A 144 -16.20 3.63 -31.83
N MET A 145 -16.71 3.11 -30.70
CA MET A 145 -15.88 2.38 -29.72
C MET A 145 -14.86 3.28 -29.01
N ILE A 146 -15.35 4.46 -28.67
CA ILE A 146 -14.62 5.50 -27.95
C ILE A 146 -15.33 5.80 -26.62
N ALA A 147 -14.66 6.53 -25.75
CA ALA A 147 -15.25 7.00 -24.51
C ALA A 147 -14.66 8.34 -24.06
N ALA A 148 -15.44 9.06 -23.25
CA ALA A 148 -15.00 10.20 -22.48
C ALA A 148 -14.66 9.77 -21.04
N ALA A 149 -13.49 10.18 -20.55
CA ALA A 149 -13.01 9.85 -19.21
C ALA A 149 -13.47 10.89 -18.19
N SER A 150 -14.00 10.45 -17.04
CA SER A 150 -14.24 11.35 -15.91
C SER A 150 -12.92 11.84 -15.28
N LYS A 151 -12.99 12.83 -14.38
CA LYS A 151 -11.81 13.34 -13.65
C LYS A 151 -10.99 12.24 -12.93
N ALA A 152 -11.64 11.14 -12.53
CA ALA A 152 -10.95 10.01 -11.89
C ALA A 152 -9.99 9.27 -12.84
N ILE A 153 -10.25 9.32 -14.15
CA ILE A 153 -9.45 8.63 -15.18
C ILE A 153 -8.62 9.63 -15.99
N TRP A 154 -9.14 10.83 -16.24
CA TRP A 154 -8.61 11.80 -17.21
C TRP A 154 -7.11 12.11 -17.12
N ASP A 155 -6.57 12.19 -15.90
CA ASP A 155 -5.14 12.33 -15.63
C ASP A 155 -4.49 13.51 -16.39
N ASP A 156 -5.15 14.67 -16.43
CA ASP A 156 -4.70 15.89 -17.14
C ASP A 156 -4.27 15.63 -18.60
N LYS A 157 -5.13 14.91 -19.36
CA LYS A 157 -4.89 14.37 -20.73
C LYS A 157 -4.00 13.14 -20.80
N GLY A 158 -3.43 12.68 -19.69
CA GLY A 158 -2.65 11.45 -19.61
C GLY A 158 -3.43 10.21 -20.05
N ALA A 159 -4.77 10.24 -19.94
CA ALA A 159 -5.64 9.15 -20.40
C ALA A 159 -5.87 9.09 -21.91
N CYS A 160 -5.55 10.15 -22.65
CA CYS A 160 -5.80 10.20 -24.08
C CYS A 160 -5.14 9.03 -24.82
N GLY A 161 -5.93 8.29 -25.59
CA GLY A 161 -5.46 7.13 -26.34
C GLY A 161 -5.31 5.83 -25.56
N ARG A 162 -5.43 5.85 -24.22
CA ARG A 162 -5.54 4.62 -23.42
C ARG A 162 -6.78 3.84 -23.84
N LYS A 163 -6.68 2.52 -23.80
CA LYS A 163 -7.80 1.62 -24.11
C LYS A 163 -8.28 0.99 -22.83
N TYR A 164 -9.59 0.83 -22.68
CA TYR A 164 -10.17 0.14 -21.53
C TYR A 164 -11.09 -0.96 -22.02
N LYS A 165 -10.92 -2.16 -21.46
CA LYS A 165 -11.89 -3.25 -21.57
C LYS A 165 -12.98 -3.06 -20.50
N VAL A 166 -14.18 -2.72 -20.93
CA VAL A 166 -15.33 -2.40 -20.08
C VAL A 166 -16.36 -3.53 -20.13
N ARG A 167 -16.88 -3.92 -18.97
CA ARG A 167 -17.91 -4.95 -18.81
C ARG A 167 -19.06 -4.44 -17.93
N CYS A 168 -20.29 -4.60 -18.38
CA CYS A 168 -21.47 -4.39 -17.54
C CYS A 168 -21.55 -5.45 -16.44
N ILE A 169 -21.81 -5.01 -15.19
CA ILE A 169 -21.98 -5.87 -14.02
C ILE A 169 -23.33 -5.69 -13.32
N GLY A 170 -24.16 -4.76 -13.76
CA GLY A 170 -25.56 -4.60 -13.33
C GLY A 170 -26.12 -3.21 -13.64
N GLY A 171 -27.41 -3.00 -13.42
CA GLY A 171 -28.03 -1.67 -13.49
C GLY A 171 -27.78 -0.85 -12.22
N THR A 172 -27.91 0.49 -12.31
CA THR A 172 -27.84 1.38 -11.13
C THR A 172 -29.18 1.60 -10.44
N ASN A 173 -30.30 1.32 -11.11
CA ASN A 173 -31.62 1.78 -10.68
C ASN A 173 -32.39 0.80 -9.76
N GLY A 174 -31.72 -0.18 -9.15
CA GLY A 174 -32.31 -1.05 -8.12
C GLY A 174 -33.50 -1.92 -8.55
N GLN A 175 -33.93 -1.86 -9.81
CA GLN A 175 -34.98 -2.71 -10.36
C GLN A 175 -34.47 -4.14 -10.46
N ALA A 176 -34.71 -4.93 -9.40
CA ALA A 176 -34.21 -6.29 -9.24
C ALA A 176 -34.54 -7.25 -10.41
N ASN A 177 -35.55 -6.91 -11.22
CA ASN A 177 -36.08 -7.77 -12.28
C ASN A 177 -35.67 -7.36 -13.70
N HIS A 178 -34.87 -6.30 -13.88
CA HIS A 178 -34.37 -5.91 -15.19
C HIS A 178 -32.83 -5.83 -15.15
N ASN A 179 -32.17 -6.87 -15.65
CA ASN A 179 -30.72 -6.86 -15.83
C ASN A 179 -30.40 -6.19 -17.18
N PRO A 180 -29.81 -4.99 -17.20
CA PRO A 180 -29.54 -4.30 -18.46
C PRO A 180 -28.34 -4.90 -19.20
N CYS A 181 -27.53 -5.74 -18.56
CA CYS A 181 -26.30 -6.25 -19.16
C CYS A 181 -26.58 -7.32 -20.24
N ARG A 182 -25.97 -7.15 -21.42
CA ARG A 182 -26.03 -8.11 -22.54
C ARG A 182 -25.00 -9.25 -22.45
N GLY A 183 -24.09 -9.18 -21.48
CA GLY A 183 -22.94 -10.08 -21.37
C GLY A 183 -21.76 -9.63 -22.22
N GLY A 184 -20.57 -10.15 -21.93
CA GLY A 184 -19.34 -9.80 -22.67
C GLY A 184 -18.63 -8.54 -22.17
N SER A 185 -17.78 -7.97 -23.01
CA SER A 185 -17.01 -6.75 -22.75
C SER A 185 -16.74 -6.02 -24.06
N VAL A 186 -16.59 -4.71 -24.00
CA VAL A 186 -16.18 -3.86 -25.13
C VAL A 186 -14.83 -3.25 -24.82
N VAL A 187 -13.97 -3.05 -25.83
CA VAL A 187 -12.73 -2.29 -25.68
C VAL A 187 -12.96 -0.91 -26.29
N VAL A 188 -12.75 0.14 -25.52
CA VAL A 188 -12.92 1.53 -25.96
C VAL A 188 -11.65 2.33 -25.81
N LYS A 189 -11.42 3.30 -26.71
CA LYS A 189 -10.32 4.27 -26.60
C LYS A 189 -10.82 5.54 -25.91
N ILE A 190 -10.07 6.06 -24.94
CA ILE A 190 -10.36 7.39 -24.37
C ILE A 190 -9.96 8.46 -25.39
N VAL A 191 -10.94 9.27 -25.79
CA VAL A 191 -10.74 10.37 -26.76
C VAL A 191 -11.23 11.71 -26.23
N ASP A 192 -12.03 11.72 -25.15
CA ASP A 192 -12.63 12.94 -24.64
C ASP A 192 -12.65 13.00 -23.10
N PHE A 193 -13.02 14.16 -22.57
CA PHE A 193 -13.18 14.42 -21.15
C PHE A 193 -14.64 14.55 -20.78
N CYS A 194 -15.09 13.75 -19.83
CA CYS A 194 -16.39 13.89 -19.21
C CYS A 194 -16.28 14.75 -17.93
N PRO A 195 -16.77 16.00 -17.92
CA PRO A 195 -16.82 16.82 -16.70
C PRO A 195 -17.86 16.26 -15.71
N ALA A 196 -17.95 16.85 -14.51
CA ALA A 196 -18.82 16.37 -13.42
C ALA A 196 -20.31 16.17 -13.80
N GLY A 197 -20.78 16.77 -14.90
CA GLY A 197 -22.16 16.68 -15.38
C GLY A 197 -22.57 15.36 -16.03
N CYS A 198 -21.66 14.53 -16.57
CA CYS A 198 -22.05 13.33 -17.34
C CYS A 198 -22.26 12.05 -16.49
N GLN A 199 -22.15 12.16 -15.17
CA GLN A 199 -22.61 11.17 -14.18
C GLN A 199 -22.03 9.74 -14.28
N GLY A 200 -21.12 9.45 -15.22
CA GLY A 200 -20.40 8.18 -15.35
C GLY A 200 -18.92 8.31 -14.97
N THR A 201 -18.31 7.18 -14.58
CA THR A 201 -16.84 7.05 -14.48
C THR A 201 -16.22 7.03 -15.88
N ILE A 202 -16.86 6.32 -16.81
CA ILE A 202 -16.55 6.27 -18.24
C ILE A 202 -17.84 6.55 -19.01
N ASP A 203 -17.86 7.57 -19.84
CA ASP A 203 -19.00 7.87 -20.72
C ASP A 203 -18.73 7.26 -22.09
N LEU A 204 -19.46 6.21 -22.46
CA LEU A 204 -19.17 5.42 -23.67
C LEU A 204 -19.80 6.07 -24.91
N SER A 205 -19.26 5.79 -26.10
CA SER A 205 -20.04 6.00 -27.33
C SER A 205 -21.32 5.14 -27.27
N GLN A 206 -22.39 5.59 -27.91
CA GLN A 206 -23.68 4.90 -27.91
C GLN A 206 -23.54 3.46 -28.42
N GLU A 207 -22.73 3.25 -29.44
CA GLU A 207 -22.42 1.93 -30.01
C GLU A 207 -21.68 1.06 -28.99
N ALA A 208 -20.69 1.61 -28.30
CA ALA A 208 -19.94 0.88 -27.28
C ALA A 208 -20.82 0.47 -26.09
N PHE A 209 -21.69 1.38 -25.63
CA PHE A 209 -22.64 1.08 -24.56
C PHE A 209 -23.61 -0.02 -24.98
N ALA A 210 -24.16 0.09 -26.19
CA ALA A 210 -25.10 -0.90 -26.74
C ALA A 210 -24.45 -2.29 -26.89
N MET A 211 -23.14 -2.41 -26.99
CA MET A 211 -22.47 -3.72 -26.99
C MET A 211 -22.58 -4.45 -25.64
N ILE A 212 -22.63 -3.72 -24.52
CA ILE A 212 -22.57 -4.33 -23.18
C ILE A 212 -23.86 -4.21 -22.37
N ALA A 213 -24.76 -3.28 -22.71
CA ALA A 213 -26.02 -3.10 -22.00
C ALA A 213 -27.13 -2.48 -22.86
N ASP A 214 -28.38 -2.62 -22.40
CA ASP A 214 -29.55 -1.94 -22.95
C ASP A 214 -29.44 -0.40 -22.76
N PRO A 215 -29.41 0.42 -23.83
CA PRO A 215 -29.38 1.88 -23.74
C PRO A 215 -30.52 2.48 -22.92
N ASN A 216 -31.67 1.80 -22.82
CA ASN A 216 -32.79 2.26 -21.99
C ASN A 216 -32.45 2.33 -20.49
N ALA A 217 -31.40 1.62 -20.06
CA ALA A 217 -30.92 1.72 -18.68
C ALA A 217 -30.34 3.11 -18.37
N GLY A 218 -29.79 3.80 -19.38
CA GLY A 218 -29.13 5.11 -19.28
C GLY A 218 -27.80 5.08 -18.51
N LYS A 219 -27.75 4.39 -17.37
CA LYS A 219 -26.60 4.24 -16.50
C LYS A 219 -26.49 2.81 -15.97
N ILE A 220 -25.28 2.27 -15.99
CA ILE A 220 -24.97 0.91 -15.54
C ILE A 220 -23.77 0.90 -14.61
N ASN A 221 -23.68 -0.13 -13.77
CA ASN A 221 -22.47 -0.47 -13.06
C ASN A 221 -21.55 -1.24 -14.00
N ILE A 222 -20.27 -0.88 -14.04
CA ILE A 222 -19.25 -1.50 -14.87
C ILE A 222 -18.05 -1.98 -14.05
N LYS A 223 -17.37 -2.99 -14.60
CA LYS A 223 -15.99 -3.31 -14.28
C LYS A 223 -15.12 -2.94 -15.48
N PHE A 224 -14.00 -2.29 -15.27
CA PHE A 224 -13.09 -1.92 -16.35
C PHE A 224 -11.63 -2.14 -15.98
N ILE A 225 -10.79 -2.29 -16.99
CA ILE A 225 -9.36 -2.54 -16.90
C ILE A 225 -8.72 -1.90 -18.13
N GLU A 226 -7.58 -1.24 -17.94
CA GLU A 226 -6.77 -0.70 -19.05
C GLU A 226 -6.16 -1.84 -19.86
#